data_AF-A0A132NXA3-F1
#
_entry.id   AF-A0A132NXA3-F1
#
_cell.length_a   1.000
_cell.length_b   1.000
_cell.length_c   1.000
_cell.angle_alpha   90.00
_cell.angle_beta   90.00
_cell.angle_gamma   90.00
#
_symmetry.space_group_name_H-M   'P 1'
#
loop_
_entity.id
_entity.type
_entity.pdbx_description
1 polymer ?
#
loop_
_entity_poly.entity_id
_entity_poly.type
_entity_poly.pdbx_seq_one_letter_code
_entity_poly.pdbx_strand_id
1 'polypeptide(L)'
;MMANVALVPEVKPNRELKVKDILRFVNPPDRFHGPSLFCLRLLAEYGPLRDGKIWGGANVHRAITLHEMQLILDDYRKQTDGIIFQLRKEGCKGEFIHPMNHQLIPMLEKCLRCLPKTRLNYRDEPFIAETTIDFTDLSIAVEQSYPQLVKMCIRTKDKRIAV
;
A
#
# COMPACT_ATOMS: atom_id res chain seq x y z
N MET A 1 -35.95 31.03 -7.28
CA MET A 1 -35.58 29.82 -8.02
C MET A 1 -34.56 29.07 -7.19
N MET A 2 -34.96 27.98 -6.53
CA MET A 2 -34.06 27.14 -5.72
C MET A 2 -33.43 26.12 -6.66
N ALA A 3 -32.10 26.19 -6.82
CA ALA A 3 -31.36 25.18 -7.57
C ALA A 3 -31.41 23.87 -6.78
N ASN A 4 -32.11 22.88 -7.32
CA ASN A 4 -32.04 21.50 -6.86
C ASN A 4 -30.60 21.01 -7.08
N VAL A 5 -29.77 21.11 -6.04
CA VAL A 5 -28.51 20.36 -5.99
C VAL A 5 -28.92 18.90 -5.88
N ALA A 6 -28.88 18.20 -7.02
CA ALA A 6 -29.04 16.76 -7.05
C ALA A 6 -28.04 16.16 -6.06
N LEU A 7 -28.57 15.57 -4.98
CA LEU A 7 -27.81 14.69 -4.09
C LEU A 7 -27.31 13.53 -4.96
N VAL A 8 -26.09 13.68 -5.48
CA VAL A 8 -25.36 12.57 -6.09
C VAL A 8 -25.27 11.49 -5.01
N PRO A 9 -25.74 10.26 -5.26
CA PRO A 9 -25.64 9.19 -4.28
C PRO A 9 -24.19 9.09 -3.82
N GLU A 10 -23.94 9.17 -2.51
CA GLU A 10 -22.66 8.76 -1.95
C GLU A 10 -22.48 7.29 -2.32
N VAL A 11 -21.78 7.03 -3.43
CA VAL A 11 -21.23 5.71 -3.71
C VAL A 11 -20.23 5.47 -2.60
N LYS A 12 -20.68 4.82 -1.52
CA LYS A 12 -19.80 4.34 -0.46
C LYS A 12 -18.74 3.52 -1.19
N PRO A 13 -17.47 3.94 -1.20
CA PRO A 13 -16.44 3.14 -1.85
C PRO A 13 -16.53 1.74 -1.25
N ASN A 14 -16.55 0.73 -2.11
CA ASN A 14 -16.50 -0.64 -1.63
C ASN A 14 -15.25 -0.77 -0.76
N ARG A 15 -15.45 -0.98 0.54
CA ARG A 15 -14.35 -0.99 1.53
C ARG A 15 -13.59 -2.30 1.48
N GLU A 16 -14.19 -3.33 0.91
CA GLU A 16 -13.56 -4.62 0.72
C GLU A 16 -12.70 -4.60 -0.53
N LEU A 17 -11.42 -4.92 -0.34
CA LEU A 17 -10.42 -5.05 -1.37
C LEU A 17 -9.97 -6.50 -1.46
N LYS A 18 -9.85 -7.05 -2.67
CA LYS A 18 -9.14 -8.31 -2.86
C LYS A 18 -7.65 -8.05 -2.92
N VAL A 19 -6.86 -8.96 -2.34
CA VAL A 19 -5.38 -8.91 -2.43
C VAL A 19 -4.93 -8.77 -3.89
N LYS A 20 -5.54 -9.49 -4.84
CA LYS A 20 -5.21 -9.37 -6.28
C LYS A 20 -5.36 -7.95 -6.84
N ASP A 21 -6.33 -7.17 -6.35
CA ASP A 21 -6.57 -5.81 -6.83
C ASP A 21 -5.51 -4.84 -6.27
N ILE A 22 -5.12 -5.05 -5.00
CA ILE A 22 -3.98 -4.37 -4.39
C ILE A 22 -2.70 -4.68 -5.20
N LEU A 23 -2.44 -5.96 -5.48
CA LEU A 23 -1.26 -6.39 -6.23
C LEU A 23 -1.22 -5.81 -7.65
N ARG A 24 -2.35 -5.79 -8.37
CA ARG A 24 -2.44 -5.20 -9.71
C ARG A 24 -2.12 -3.71 -9.73
N PHE A 25 -2.49 -2.99 -8.68
CA PHE A 25 -2.17 -1.56 -8.57
C PHE A 25 -0.72 -1.31 -8.17
N VAL A 26 -0.27 -2.07 -7.17
CA VAL A 26 1.05 -1.89 -6.58
C VAL A 26 2.17 -2.40 -7.50
N ASN A 27 1.90 -3.46 -8.26
CA ASN A 27 2.79 -4.09 -9.25
C ASN A 27 2.03 -4.37 -10.55
N PRO A 28 1.76 -3.34 -11.37
CA PRO A 28 1.05 -3.53 -12.63
C PRO A 28 1.85 -4.43 -13.58
N PRO A 29 1.20 -5.42 -14.24
CA PRO A 29 1.88 -6.46 -15.02
C PRO A 29 2.70 -5.91 -16.19
N ASP A 30 2.29 -4.77 -16.76
CA ASP A 30 2.92 -4.17 -17.94
C ASP A 30 4.05 -3.19 -17.60
N ARG A 31 4.41 -3.04 -16.32
CA ARG A 31 5.52 -2.17 -15.90
C ARG A 31 6.52 -2.97 -15.09
N PHE A 32 7.75 -3.05 -15.60
CA PHE A 32 8.85 -3.68 -14.89
C PHE A 32 9.15 -2.89 -13.61
N HIS A 33 8.88 -3.52 -12.46
CA HIS A 33 9.17 -3.06 -11.09
C HIS A 33 8.94 -1.56 -10.82
N GLY A 34 7.69 -1.19 -10.56
CA GLY A 34 7.32 0.15 -10.08
C GLY A 34 7.67 0.39 -8.60
N PRO A 35 7.37 1.59 -8.08
CA PRO A 35 7.62 1.95 -6.67
C PRO A 35 6.59 1.30 -5.72
N SER A 36 6.55 -0.03 -5.68
CA SER A 36 5.45 -0.83 -5.13
C SER A 36 5.09 -0.45 -3.69
N LEU A 37 6.09 -0.32 -2.81
CA LEU A 37 5.86 0.10 -1.42
C LEU A 37 5.23 1.50 -1.33
N PHE A 38 5.59 2.42 -2.23
CA PHE A 38 5.04 3.76 -2.26
C PHE A 38 3.62 3.77 -2.83
N CYS A 39 3.36 2.96 -3.86
CA CYS A 39 1.99 2.73 -4.34
C CYS A 39 1.09 2.10 -3.26
N LEU A 40 1.62 1.18 -2.46
CA LEU A 40 0.88 0.60 -1.34
C LEU A 40 0.52 1.67 -0.29
N ARG A 41 1.46 2.55 0.04
CA ARG A 41 1.22 3.70 0.93
C ARG A 41 0.19 4.66 0.33
N LEU A 42 0.32 4.99 -0.95
CA LEU A 42 -0.62 5.86 -1.67
C LEU A 42 -2.04 5.30 -1.61
N LEU A 43 -2.20 4.00 -1.86
CA LEU A 43 -3.49 3.31 -1.74
C LEU A 43 -4.05 3.45 -0.32
N ALA A 44 -3.23 3.14 0.68
CA ALA A 44 -3.61 3.20 2.10
C ALA A 44 -4.02 4.61 2.57
N GLU A 45 -3.41 5.67 2.03
CA GLU A 45 -3.67 7.06 2.45
C GLU A 45 -4.87 7.68 1.73
N TYR A 46 -5.02 7.44 0.43
CA TYR A 46 -5.99 8.19 -0.38
C TYR A 46 -7.28 7.45 -0.67
N GLY A 47 -7.32 6.12 -0.55
CA GLY A 47 -8.57 5.37 -0.72
C GLY A 47 -8.46 4.15 -1.61
N PRO A 48 -9.46 3.26 -1.56
CA PRO A 48 -9.55 2.14 -2.48
C PRO A 48 -9.67 2.64 -3.92
N LEU A 49 -9.19 1.82 -4.85
CA LEU A 49 -9.26 2.13 -6.28
C LEU A 49 -10.72 2.23 -6.73
N ARG A 50 -11.01 3.25 -7.54
CA ARG A 50 -12.27 3.37 -8.29
C ARG A 50 -11.92 3.49 -9.76
N ASP A 51 -12.40 2.54 -10.57
CA ASP A 51 -12.07 2.43 -12.00
C ASP A 51 -10.56 2.44 -12.28
N GLY A 52 -9.79 1.74 -11.43
CA GLY A 52 -8.32 1.66 -11.54
C GLY A 52 -7.58 2.95 -11.18
N LYS A 53 -8.27 3.97 -10.66
CA LYS A 53 -7.69 5.26 -10.23
C LYS A 53 -7.83 5.46 -8.74
N ILE A 54 -6.87 6.17 -8.15
CA ILE A 54 -6.99 6.68 -6.78
C ILE A 54 -7.68 8.04 -6.82
N TRP A 55 -8.66 8.21 -5.94
CA TRP A 55 -9.37 9.47 -5.74
C TRP A 55 -8.83 10.13 -4.46
N GLY A 56 -8.74 11.45 -4.42
CA GLY A 56 -7.98 12.19 -3.40
C GLY A 56 -8.57 12.21 -1.98
N GLY A 57 -8.87 11.06 -1.37
CA GLY A 57 -9.48 10.98 -0.05
C GLY A 57 -10.95 11.42 -0.02
N ALA A 58 -11.55 11.43 1.17
CA ALA A 58 -12.99 11.70 1.35
C ALA A 58 -13.43 13.11 0.90
N ASN A 59 -12.48 14.06 0.82
CA ASN A 59 -12.75 15.48 0.56
C ASN A 59 -12.51 15.91 -0.90
N VAL A 60 -12.06 15.01 -1.79
CA VAL A 60 -11.72 15.35 -3.19
C VAL A 60 -12.55 14.52 -4.16
N HIS A 61 -13.40 15.20 -4.92
CA HIS A 61 -14.30 14.60 -5.92
C HIS A 61 -13.63 14.32 -7.28
N ARG A 62 -12.30 14.12 -7.33
CA ARG A 62 -11.60 13.76 -8.57
C ARG A 62 -10.48 12.77 -8.35
N ALA A 63 -10.15 12.07 -9.42
CA ALA A 63 -8.96 11.22 -9.48
C ALA A 63 -7.67 12.05 -9.33
N ILE A 64 -6.69 11.49 -8.62
CA ILE A 64 -5.32 11.99 -8.57
C ILE A 64 -4.72 11.83 -9.96
N THR A 65 -4.17 12.91 -10.51
CA THR A 65 -3.49 12.87 -11.81
C THR A 65 -2.14 12.16 -11.69
N LEU A 66 -1.58 11.70 -12.81
CA LEU A 66 -0.25 11.10 -12.82
C LEU A 66 0.84 12.05 -12.29
N HIS A 67 0.71 13.35 -12.55
CA HIS A 67 1.65 14.35 -12.07
C HIS A 67 1.58 14.52 -10.55
N GLU A 68 0.38 14.65 -9.99
CA GLU A 68 0.18 14.73 -8.54
C GLU A 68 0.67 13.45 -7.85
N MET A 69 0.37 12.29 -8.43
CA MET A 69 0.87 11.02 -7.94
C MET A 69 2.40 11.02 -7.89
N GLN A 70 3.09 11.47 -8.93
CA GLN A 70 4.56 11.53 -8.94
C GLN A 70 5.10 12.41 -7.79
N LEU A 71 4.52 13.58 -7.56
CA LEU A 71 4.92 14.47 -6.47
C LEU A 71 4.75 13.82 -5.09
N ILE A 72 3.64 13.09 -4.89
CA ILE A 72 3.37 12.35 -3.65
C ILE A 72 4.40 11.22 -3.47
N LEU A 73 4.67 10.45 -4.53
CA LEU A 73 5.63 9.35 -4.48
C LEU A 73 7.06 9.86 -4.22
N ASP A 74 7.43 11.02 -4.74
CA ASP A 74 8.73 11.66 -4.46
C ASP A 74 8.86 12.09 -3.00
N ASP A 75 7.77 12.56 -2.38
CA ASP A 75 7.75 12.85 -0.95
C ASP A 75 7.87 11.57 -0.10
N TYR A 76 7.13 10.52 -0.44
CA TYR A 76 7.25 9.21 0.22
C TYR A 76 8.66 8.64 0.12
N ARG A 77 9.34 8.85 -1.02
CA ARG A 77 10.74 8.48 -1.18
C ARG A 77 11.64 9.20 -0.18
N LYS A 78 11.52 10.52 -0.05
CA LYS A 78 12.32 11.30 0.92
C LYS A 78 12.08 10.84 2.37
N GLN A 79 10.83 10.59 2.73
CA GLN A 79 10.50 10.07 4.06
C GLN A 79 11.09 8.67 4.28
N THR A 80 11.00 7.81 3.27
CA THR A 80 11.57 6.45 3.31
C THR A 80 13.09 6.49 3.43
N ASP A 81 13.77 7.41 2.74
CA ASP A 81 15.22 7.60 2.86
C ASP A 81 15.62 7.97 4.30
N GLY A 82 14.81 8.79 4.99
CA GLY A 82 14.98 9.08 6.42
C GLY A 82 14.86 7.85 7.31
N ILE A 83 13.87 6.98 7.06
CA ILE A 83 13.69 5.71 7.78
C ILE A 83 14.88 4.78 7.51
N ILE A 84 15.30 4.63 6.25
CA ILE A 84 16.45 3.81 5.85
C ILE A 84 17.72 4.31 6.56
N PHE A 85 17.92 5.61 6.65
CA PHE A 85 19.06 6.19 7.34
C PHE A 85 19.07 5.82 8.84
N GLN A 86 17.92 5.88 9.52
CA GLN A 86 17.81 5.44 10.92
C GLN A 86 18.08 3.93 11.05
N LEU A 87 17.46 3.09 10.22
CA LEU A 87 17.67 1.64 10.21
C LEU A 87 19.14 1.27 10.00
N ARG A 88 19.86 2.02 9.17
CA ARG A 88 21.31 1.82 8.94
C ARG A 88 22.13 2.14 10.19
N LYS A 89 21.75 3.16 10.97
CA LYS A 89 22.38 3.44 12.28
C LYS A 89 22.14 2.31 13.28
N GLU A 90 20.99 1.66 13.20
CA GLU A 90 20.64 0.48 13.99
C GLU A 90 21.29 -0.83 13.48
N GLY A 91 22.12 -0.76 12.43
CA GLY A 91 22.86 -1.89 11.89
C GLY A 91 22.16 -2.68 10.78
N CYS A 92 21.01 -2.20 10.27
CA CYS A 92 20.36 -2.78 9.11
C CYS A 92 21.18 -2.50 7.84
N LYS A 93 21.69 -3.56 7.20
CA LYS A 93 22.51 -3.48 5.99
C LYS A 93 21.71 -3.99 4.79
N GLY A 94 21.96 -3.43 3.61
CA GLY A 94 21.35 -3.89 2.37
C GLY A 94 20.86 -2.76 1.47
N GLU A 95 20.41 -3.16 0.29
CA GLU A 95 19.76 -2.30 -0.67
C GLU A 95 18.24 -2.31 -0.41
N PHE A 96 17.61 -1.14 -0.52
CA PHE A 96 16.16 -1.05 -0.48
C PHE A 96 15.60 -1.45 -1.85
N ILE A 97 14.79 -2.50 -1.87
CA ILE A 97 14.20 -3.05 -3.09
C ILE A 97 12.68 -3.10 -2.91
N HIS A 98 11.95 -2.50 -3.86
CA HIS A 98 10.49 -2.55 -3.83
C HIS A 98 9.98 -4.00 -3.94
N PRO A 99 8.94 -4.36 -3.16
CA PRO A 99 8.53 -5.75 -3.04
C PRO A 99 7.72 -6.22 -4.25
N MET A 100 8.00 -7.45 -4.72
CA MET A 100 7.20 -8.13 -5.73
C MET A 100 5.94 -8.78 -5.11
N ASN A 101 5.02 -9.28 -5.94
CA ASN A 101 3.76 -9.88 -5.46
C ASN A 101 3.94 -10.98 -4.42
N HIS A 102 4.88 -11.91 -4.66
CA HIS A 102 5.18 -13.00 -3.71
C HIS A 102 5.75 -12.51 -2.36
N GLN A 103 6.26 -11.27 -2.29
CA GLN A 103 6.73 -10.64 -1.06
C GLN A 103 5.65 -9.77 -0.41
N LEU A 104 4.80 -9.11 -1.21
CA LEU A 104 3.72 -8.26 -0.73
C LEU A 104 2.65 -9.04 0.03
N ILE A 105 2.25 -10.22 -0.46
CA ILE A 105 1.23 -11.04 0.20
C ILE A 105 1.61 -11.33 1.68
N PRO A 106 2.78 -11.93 1.98
CA PRO A 106 3.15 -12.19 3.37
C PRO A 106 3.44 -10.92 4.17
N MET A 107 3.83 -9.81 3.51
CA MET A 107 3.95 -8.50 4.19
C MET A 107 2.59 -7.98 4.66
N LEU A 108 1.57 -8.00 3.80
CA LEU A 108 0.20 -7.58 4.12
C LEU A 108 -0.39 -8.45 5.23
N GLU A 109 -0.25 -9.77 5.11
CA GLU A 109 -0.71 -10.72 6.12
C GLU A 109 -0.11 -10.40 7.50
N LYS A 110 1.22 -10.21 7.56
CA LYS A 110 1.91 -9.90 8.81
C LYS A 110 1.39 -8.61 9.43
N CYS A 111 1.26 -7.53 8.66
CA CYS A 111 0.81 -6.24 9.17
C CYS A 111 -0.64 -6.27 9.65
N LEU A 112 -1.54 -6.92 8.90
CA LEU A 112 -2.96 -7.00 9.26
C LEU A 112 -3.21 -7.89 10.47
N ARG A 113 -2.46 -8.99 10.63
CA ARG A 113 -2.57 -9.85 11.82
C ARG A 113 -2.04 -9.21 13.10
N CYS A 114 -1.14 -8.24 12.99
CA CYS A 114 -0.62 -7.48 14.13
C CYS A 114 -1.58 -6.39 14.64
N LEU A 115 -2.67 -6.10 13.92
CA LEU A 115 -3.64 -5.10 14.37
C LEU A 115 -4.39 -5.59 15.62
N PRO A 116 -4.55 -4.72 16.64
CA PRO A 116 -5.25 -5.09 17.87
C PRO A 116 -6.76 -5.23 17.69
N LYS A 117 -7.31 -4.48 16.73
CA LYS A 117 -8.72 -4.52 16.33
C LYS A 117 -8.80 -4.43 14.83
N THR A 118 -9.62 -5.29 14.24
CA THR A 118 -9.84 -5.37 12.80
C THR A 118 -11.33 -5.49 12.52
N ARG A 119 -11.75 -5.02 11.34
CA ARG A 119 -13.13 -5.18 10.87
C ARG A 119 -13.39 -6.58 10.32
N LEU A 120 -12.36 -7.22 9.76
CA LEU A 120 -12.39 -8.62 9.32
C LEU A 120 -11.46 -9.49 10.16
N ASN A 121 -11.72 -10.80 10.23
CA ASN A 121 -10.80 -11.74 10.84
C ASN A 121 -9.74 -12.19 9.82
N TYR A 122 -8.47 -11.98 10.14
CA TYR A 122 -7.33 -12.33 9.28
C TYR A 122 -6.50 -13.52 9.79
N ARG A 123 -6.93 -14.18 10.88
CA ARG A 123 -6.10 -15.17 11.60
C ARG A 123 -6.29 -16.62 11.14
N ASP A 124 -7.35 -16.90 10.40
CA ASP A 124 -7.79 -18.29 10.18
C ASP A 124 -7.04 -18.97 9.03
N GLU A 125 -6.75 -18.23 7.95
CA GLU A 125 -6.14 -18.77 6.73
C GLU A 125 -4.96 -17.92 6.24
N PRO A 126 -3.95 -18.51 5.57
CA PRO A 126 -2.89 -17.77 4.92
C PRO A 126 -3.45 -16.88 3.81
N PHE A 127 -2.79 -15.75 3.56
CA PHE A 127 -3.28 -14.84 2.52
C PHE A 127 -3.03 -15.42 1.13
N ILE A 128 -4.06 -15.36 0.29
CA ILE A 128 -4.02 -15.68 -1.13
C ILE A 128 -4.54 -14.48 -1.93
N ALA A 129 -4.44 -14.54 -3.26
CA ALA A 129 -4.90 -13.47 -4.15
C ALA A 129 -6.40 -13.12 -3.97
N GLU A 130 -7.21 -14.10 -3.57
CA GLU A 130 -8.66 -13.94 -3.33
C GLU A 130 -9.03 -13.54 -1.90
N THR A 131 -8.06 -13.39 -0.99
CA THR A 131 -8.31 -12.92 0.37
C THR A 131 -8.91 -11.51 0.33
N THR A 132 -9.99 -11.31 1.08
CA THR A 132 -10.62 -10.01 1.27
C THR A 132 -9.97 -9.27 2.42
N ILE A 133 -9.70 -7.97 2.22
CA ILE A 133 -9.14 -7.05 3.21
C ILE A 133 -10.07 -5.85 3.32
N ASP A 134 -10.37 -5.40 4.53
CA ASP A 134 -11.04 -4.11 4.74
C ASP A 134 -10.03 -2.97 4.54
N PHE A 135 -10.42 -1.96 3.77
CA PHE A 135 -9.60 -0.81 3.45
C PHE A 135 -9.15 -0.02 4.69
N THR A 136 -10.02 0.10 5.70
CA THR A 136 -9.68 0.77 6.97
C THR A 136 -8.56 0.00 7.68
N ASP A 137 -8.67 -1.33 7.73
CA ASP A 137 -7.64 -2.18 8.34
C ASP A 137 -6.34 -2.07 7.55
N LEU A 138 -6.41 -2.08 6.21
CA LEU A 138 -5.24 -1.87 5.34
C LEU A 138 -4.57 -0.52 5.63
N SER A 139 -5.36 0.56 5.67
CA SER A 139 -4.88 1.92 5.91
C SER A 139 -4.13 2.02 7.24
N ILE A 140 -4.77 1.55 8.32
CA ILE A 140 -4.19 1.53 9.66
C ILE A 140 -2.95 0.64 9.72
N ALA A 141 -2.99 -0.55 9.12
CA ALA A 141 -1.87 -1.49 9.12
C ALA A 141 -0.64 -0.92 8.42
N VAL A 142 -0.83 -0.30 7.25
CA VAL A 142 0.26 0.31 6.47
C VAL A 142 0.83 1.51 7.20
N GLU A 143 -0.01 2.38 7.75
CA GLU A 143 0.43 3.55 8.53
C GLU A 143 1.26 3.14 9.76
N GLN A 144 0.73 2.24 10.60
CA GLN A 144 1.40 1.83 11.85
C GLN A 144 2.66 0.99 11.59
N SER A 145 2.67 0.20 10.51
CA SER A 145 3.77 -0.71 10.20
C SER A 145 4.75 -0.15 9.18
N TYR A 146 4.61 1.10 8.73
CA TYR A 146 5.40 1.62 7.60
C TYR A 146 6.92 1.47 7.79
N PRO A 147 7.53 1.83 8.94
CA PRO A 147 8.96 1.62 9.15
C PRO A 147 9.37 0.14 9.08
N GLN A 148 8.52 -0.76 9.57
CA GLN A 148 8.75 -2.19 9.53
C GLN A 148 8.62 -2.74 8.10
N LEU A 149 7.68 -2.23 7.30
CA LEU A 149 7.56 -2.55 5.88
C LEU A 149 8.80 -2.10 5.10
N VAL A 150 9.31 -0.89 5.36
CA VAL A 150 10.58 -0.41 4.79
C VAL A 150 11.72 -1.34 5.16
N LYS A 151 11.84 -1.75 6.43
CA LYS A 151 12.85 -2.71 6.88
C LYS A 151 12.74 -4.06 6.16
N MET A 152 11.51 -4.55 5.93
CA MET A 152 11.25 -5.78 5.17
C MET A 152 11.60 -5.67 3.69
N CYS A 153 11.78 -4.46 3.15
CA CYS A 153 12.25 -4.21 1.79
C CYS A 153 13.77 -4.07 1.69
N ILE A 154 14.49 -3.98 2.81
CA ILE A 154 15.95 -3.97 2.81
C ILE A 154 16.43 -5.41 2.59
N ARG A 155 17.27 -5.60 1.57
CA ARG A 155 17.86 -6.87 1.19
C ARG A 155 19.37 -6.78 1.36
N THR A 156 19.92 -7.57 2.27
CA THR A 156 21.35 -7.88 2.24
C THR A 156 21.63 -8.61 0.93
N LYS A 157 22.70 -8.23 0.21
CA LYS A 157 23.28 -9.10 -0.80
C LYS A 157 23.77 -10.35 -0.07
N ASP A 158 22.91 -11.34 0.10
CA ASP A 158 23.35 -12.59 0.66
C ASP A 158 24.30 -13.24 -0.34
N LYS A 159 25.54 -13.44 0.07
CA LYS A 159 26.59 -14.19 -0.62
C LYS A 159 26.27 -15.70 -0.62
N ARG A 160 25.05 -16.08 -1.03
CA ARG A 160 24.62 -17.49 -1.15
C ARG A 160 23.65 -17.67 -2.31
N ILE A 161 24.12 -17.33 -3.51
CA ILE A 161 23.85 -18.16 -4.68
C ILE A 161 25.20 -18.36 -5.36
N ALA A 162 26.04 -19.19 -4.73
CA ALA A 162 26.99 -19.98 -5.48
C ALA A 162 26.16 -21.16 -6.01
N VAL A 163 25.84 -21.13 -7.30
CA VAL A 163 25.60 -22.35 -8.07
C VAL A 163 26.99 -22.85 -8.49
#